data_AF-A0A8H4V3M6-F1
#
_entry.id   AF-A0A8H4V3M6-F1
#
_cell.length_a   1.000
_cell.length_b   1.000
_cell.length_c   1.000
_cell.angle_alpha   90.00
_cell.angle_beta   90.00
_cell.angle_gamma   90.00
#
_symmetry.space_group_name_H-M   'P 1'
#
loop_
_entity.id
_entity.type
_entity.pdbx_description
1 polymer ?
#
loop_
_entity_poly.entity_id
_entity_poly.type
_entity_poly.pdbx_seq_one_letter_code
_entity_poly.pdbx_strand_id
1 'polypeptide(L)'
;MSIPFSIGKIMDLATKGEEAEGVFGLSMPMFYGALAGIICVGAAANYGRIIILRIVGERVVARQRSKLFRRTFVQDAEFFDANRVGDLISRLSSDTLIVGKSITQNLSDGLRSIVSCTAGFGAMAYVSLKLSSVLALLLPPIGVAAFFYGRTIRNLSRKIQKNLGTLTKIAEERLGNVKTSQAFAAEVSEVGRYNNQVKKIFELGRRESLISASFFSSTGLMGNMTILIL
;
A
#
# COMPACT_ATOMS: atom_id res chain seq x y z
N MET A 1 20.68 -4.31 7.83
CA MET A 1 21.80 -5.26 7.89
C MET A 1 22.71 -4.96 9.06
N SER A 2 23.40 -3.81 9.08
CA SER A 2 24.30 -3.44 10.17
C SER A 2 23.61 -3.25 11.52
N ILE A 3 22.46 -2.56 11.55
CA ILE A 3 21.82 -2.17 12.82
C ILE A 3 21.40 -3.38 13.69
N PRO A 4 20.65 -4.39 13.22
CA PRO A 4 20.27 -5.53 14.06
C PRO A 4 21.47 -6.35 14.55
N PHE A 5 22.50 -6.52 13.70
CA PHE A 5 23.71 -7.24 14.06
C PHE A 5 24.55 -6.49 15.11
N SER A 6 24.68 -5.17 14.95
CA SER A 6 25.31 -4.31 15.95
C SER A 6 24.57 -4.34 17.29
N ILE A 7 23.23 -4.33 17.28
CA ILE A 7 22.41 -4.46 18.50
C ILE A 7 22.66 -5.81 19.17
N GLY A 8 22.69 -6.91 18.41
CA GLY A 8 23.01 -8.24 18.95
C GLY A 8 24.38 -8.26 19.64
N LYS A 9 25.41 -7.71 19.01
CA LYS A 9 26.75 -7.58 19.59
C LYS A 9 26.79 -6.72 20.86
N ILE A 10 26.05 -5.61 20.91
CA ILE A 10 25.94 -4.75 22.10
C ILE A 10 25.27 -5.53 23.25
N MET A 11 24.22 -6.29 22.95
CA MET A 11 23.51 -7.10 23.94
C MET A 11 24.39 -8.24 24.48
N ASP A 12 25.16 -8.91 23.62
CA ASP A 12 26.13 -9.94 24.02
C ASP A 12 27.20 -9.35 24.96
N LEU A 13 27.71 -8.15 24.66
CA LEU A 13 28.70 -7.44 25.47
C LEU A 13 28.12 -6.97 26.81
N ALA A 14 26.85 -6.57 26.85
CA ALA A 14 26.17 -6.20 28.10
C ALA A 14 25.90 -7.41 29.01
N THR A 15 25.81 -8.62 28.44
CA THR A 15 25.47 -9.85 29.18
C THR A 15 26.71 -10.61 29.67
N LYS A 16 27.82 -10.55 28.93
CA LYS A 16 29.09 -11.25 29.25
C LYS A 16 30.06 -10.39 30.08
N GLY A 17 29.59 -9.78 31.17
CA GLY A 17 30.39 -8.86 31.99
C GLY A 17 31.88 -9.26 32.14
N GLU A 18 32.76 -8.29 31.88
CA GLU A 18 34.22 -8.24 32.17
C GLU A 18 35.28 -8.64 31.13
N GLU A 19 34.96 -8.90 29.86
CA GLU A 19 35.98 -8.83 28.78
C GLU A 19 35.67 -7.70 27.79
N ALA A 20 36.06 -6.48 28.18
CA ALA A 20 35.87 -5.26 27.40
C ALA A 20 36.87 -5.14 26.25
N GLU A 21 36.85 -6.07 25.29
CA GLU A 21 37.18 -5.71 23.91
C GLU A 21 35.97 -5.00 23.32
N GLY A 22 36.11 -3.71 23.01
CA GLY A 22 35.00 -2.86 22.60
C GLY A 22 34.15 -3.42 21.45
N VAL A 23 32.98 -2.82 21.19
CA VAL A 23 32.08 -3.25 20.10
C VAL A 23 32.85 -3.17 18.77
N PHE A 24 33.15 -4.30 18.14
CA PHE A 24 34.05 -4.39 16.96
C PHE A 24 35.50 -3.90 17.19
N GLY A 25 36.00 -3.94 18.42
CA GLY A 25 37.33 -3.39 18.77
C GLY A 25 37.38 -1.87 18.91
N LEU A 26 36.21 -1.19 18.91
CA LEU A 26 36.11 0.26 19.07
C LEU A 26 35.69 0.64 20.49
N SER A 27 36.28 1.72 21.04
CA SER A 27 35.82 2.30 22.30
C SER A 27 34.35 2.75 22.19
N MET A 28 33.60 2.67 23.30
CA MET A 28 32.16 2.96 23.30
C MET A 28 31.81 4.35 22.74
N PRO A 29 32.54 5.43 23.08
CA PRO A 29 32.30 6.76 22.49
C PRO A 29 32.58 6.81 20.99
N MET A 30 33.63 6.12 20.51
CA MET A 30 34.00 6.08 19.10
C MET A 30 32.98 5.29 18.27
N PHE A 31 32.45 4.19 18.81
CA PHE A 31 31.38 3.43 18.17
C PHE A 31 30.10 4.25 18.00
N TYR A 32 29.64 4.92 19.07
CA TYR A 32 28.44 5.78 18.99
C TYR A 32 28.65 7.00 18.08
N GLY A 33 29.85 7.60 18.08
CA GLY A 33 30.21 8.67 17.16
C GLY A 33 30.19 8.22 15.70
N ALA A 34 30.76 7.05 15.39
CA ALA A 34 30.74 6.47 14.05
C ALA A 34 29.31 6.12 13.60
N LEU A 35 28.50 5.54 14.50
CA LEU A 35 27.09 5.22 14.22
C LEU A 35 26.28 6.48 13.93
N ALA A 36 26.45 7.54 14.73
CA ALA A 36 25.81 8.83 14.49
C ALA A 36 26.21 9.41 13.12
N GLY A 37 27.50 9.34 12.76
CA GLY A 37 27.98 9.74 11.44
C GLY A 37 27.30 8.97 10.30
N ILE A 38 27.22 7.64 10.40
CA ILE A 38 26.56 6.80 9.40
C ILE A 38 25.07 7.13 9.27
N ILE A 39 24.37 7.35 10.40
CA ILE A 39 22.95 7.73 10.40
C ILE A 39 22.74 9.10 9.73
N CYS A 40 23.58 10.09 10.04
CA CYS A 40 23.53 11.42 9.44
C CYS A 40 23.76 11.36 7.91
N VAL A 41 24.78 10.62 7.47
CA VAL A 41 25.05 10.41 6.04
C VAL A 41 23.88 9.68 5.37
N GLY A 42 23.34 8.65 6.01
CA GLY A 42 22.17 7.92 5.53
C GLY A 42 20.92 8.79 5.41
N ALA A 43 20.70 9.70 6.37
CA ALA A 43 19.60 10.65 6.34
C ALA A 43 19.75 11.65 5.18
N ALA A 44 20.95 12.22 4.99
CA ALA A 44 21.25 13.12 3.87
C ALA A 44 21.07 12.42 2.52
N ALA A 45 21.57 11.18 2.39
CA ALA A 45 21.40 10.37 1.18
C ALA A 45 19.92 10.07 0.89
N ASN A 46 19.13 9.72 1.91
CA ASN A 46 17.69 9.49 1.74
C ASN A 46 16.94 10.76 1.35
N TYR A 47 17.29 11.91 1.94
CA TYR A 47 16.74 13.20 1.56
C TYR A 47 17.01 13.51 0.08
N GLY A 48 18.27 13.36 -0.36
CA GLY A 48 18.67 13.52 -1.76
C GLY A 48 17.90 12.58 -2.69
N ARG A 49 17.79 11.29 -2.34
CA ARG A 49 16.99 10.30 -3.07
C ARG A 49 15.53 10.75 -3.22
N ILE A 50 14.89 11.20 -2.14
CA ILE A 50 13.49 11.63 -2.14
C ILE A 50 13.30 12.83 -3.07
N ILE A 51 14.16 13.84 -2.98
CA ILE A 51 14.08 15.03 -3.84
C ILE A 51 14.25 14.67 -5.31
N ILE A 52 15.31 13.93 -5.64
CA ILE A 52 15.61 13.55 -7.03
C ILE A 52 14.45 12.78 -7.62
N LEU A 53 13.94 11.76 -6.92
CA LEU A 53 12.81 10.97 -7.40
C LEU A 53 11.52 11.77 -7.52
N ARG A 54 11.23 12.69 -6.59
CA ARG A 54 10.06 13.57 -6.69
C ARG A 54 10.16 14.51 -7.89
N ILE A 55 11.31 15.16 -8.09
CA ILE A 55 11.52 16.06 -9.24
C ILE A 55 11.41 15.30 -10.56
N VAL A 56 12.01 14.10 -10.65
CA VAL A 56 11.88 13.25 -11.84
C VAL A 56 10.43 12.85 -12.06
N GLY A 57 9.70 12.48 -11.00
CA GLY A 57 8.28 12.18 -11.05
C GLY A 57 7.46 13.33 -11.64
N GLU A 58 7.64 14.54 -11.12
CA GLU A 58 6.95 15.73 -11.62
C GLU A 58 7.32 16.04 -13.09
N ARG A 59 8.59 15.90 -13.49
CA ARG A 59 8.99 16.06 -14.90
C ARG A 59 8.32 15.05 -15.82
N VAL A 60 8.20 13.79 -15.39
CA VAL A 60 7.51 12.75 -16.16
C VAL A 60 6.02 13.09 -16.29
N VAL A 61 5.35 13.47 -15.20
CA VAL A 61 3.93 13.85 -15.21
C VAL A 61 3.70 15.06 -16.13
N ALA A 62 4.51 16.11 -16.01
CA ALA A 62 4.41 17.30 -16.86
C ALA A 62 4.55 16.93 -18.35
N ARG A 63 5.53 16.10 -18.70
CA ARG A 63 5.73 15.63 -20.09
C ARG A 63 4.54 14.82 -20.59
N GLN A 64 3.99 13.93 -19.77
CA GLN A 64 2.83 13.12 -20.13
C GLN A 64 1.59 13.99 -20.32
N ARG A 65 1.34 14.95 -19.43
CA ARG A 65 0.22 15.90 -19.56
C ARG A 65 0.31 16.70 -20.86
N SER A 66 1.46 17.31 -21.16
CA SER A 66 1.62 18.08 -22.40
C SER A 66 1.47 17.21 -23.65
N LYS A 67 2.03 15.99 -23.64
CA LYS A 67 1.93 15.06 -24.77
C LYS A 67 0.49 14.57 -24.97
N LEU A 68 -0.19 14.20 -23.89
CA LEU A 68 -1.57 13.73 -23.93
C LEU A 68 -2.51 14.84 -24.39
N PHE A 69 -2.41 16.03 -23.80
CA PHE A 69 -3.22 17.18 -24.21
C PHE A 69 -3.04 17.51 -25.69
N ARG A 70 -1.79 17.60 -26.18
CA ARG A 70 -1.50 17.84 -27.60
C ARG A 70 -2.13 16.79 -28.51
N ARG A 71 -2.12 15.50 -28.12
CA ARG A 71 -2.67 14.40 -28.91
C ARG A 71 -4.19 14.37 -28.89
N THR A 72 -4.79 14.66 -27.73
CA THR A 72 -6.25 14.73 -27.57
C THR A 72 -6.82 15.91 -28.35
N PHE A 73 -6.15 17.07 -28.36
CA PHE A 73 -6.68 18.28 -28.99
C PHE A 73 -6.75 18.23 -30.51
N VAL A 74 -5.96 17.36 -31.15
CA VAL A 74 -5.95 17.19 -32.62
C VAL A 74 -6.86 16.05 -33.10
N GLN A 75 -7.66 15.46 -32.21
CA GLN A 75 -8.65 14.43 -32.59
C GLN A 75 -9.84 15.06 -33.34
N ASP A 76 -10.56 14.23 -34.08
CA ASP A 76 -11.75 14.62 -34.85
C ASP A 76 -13.00 14.75 -33.99
N ALA A 77 -14.08 15.27 -34.59
CA ALA A 77 -15.36 15.44 -33.89
C ALA A 77 -15.96 14.11 -33.43
N GLU A 78 -15.83 13.04 -34.22
CA GLU A 78 -16.31 11.70 -33.87
C GLU A 78 -15.69 11.20 -32.56
N PHE A 79 -14.39 11.44 -32.33
CA PHE A 79 -13.74 11.12 -31.06
C PHE A 79 -14.36 11.86 -29.87
N PHE A 80 -14.69 13.14 -30.02
CA PHE A 80 -15.29 13.95 -28.95
C PHE A 80 -16.77 13.64 -28.73
N ASP A 81 -17.49 13.18 -29.75
CA ASP A 81 -18.86 12.68 -29.62
C ASP A 81 -18.90 11.34 -28.88
N ALA A 82 -17.90 10.48 -29.10
CA ALA A 82 -17.80 9.17 -28.45
C ALA A 82 -17.28 9.24 -27.00
N ASN A 83 -16.50 10.26 -26.62
CA ASN A 83 -15.83 10.35 -25.32
C ASN A 83 -16.25 11.58 -24.52
N ARG A 84 -16.72 11.37 -23.27
CA ARG A 84 -17.08 12.47 -22.38
C ARG A 84 -15.86 13.31 -22.02
N VAL A 85 -15.96 14.63 -22.16
CA VAL A 85 -14.89 15.58 -21.82
C VAL A 85 -14.41 15.40 -20.37
N GLY A 86 -15.32 15.11 -19.43
CA GLY A 86 -14.97 14.81 -18.04
C GLY A 86 -14.03 13.62 -17.88
N ASP A 87 -14.20 12.56 -18.68
CA ASP A 87 -13.32 11.38 -18.65
C ASP A 87 -11.93 11.72 -19.21
N LEU A 88 -11.87 12.55 -20.26
CA LEU A 88 -10.60 13.02 -20.82
C LEU A 88 -9.82 13.88 -19.82
N ILE A 89 -10.50 14.76 -19.07
CA ILE A 89 -9.91 15.56 -17.98
C ILE A 89 -9.41 14.64 -16.86
N SER A 90 -10.17 13.61 -16.49
CA SER A 90 -9.77 12.63 -15.48
C SER A 90 -8.48 11.90 -15.89
N ARG A 91 -8.39 11.46 -17.15
CA ARG A 91 -7.18 10.83 -17.70
C ARG A 91 -5.98 11.79 -17.69
N LEU A 92 -6.20 13.05 -18.09
CA LEU A 92 -5.14 14.07 -18.12
C LEU A 92 -4.65 14.43 -16.71
N SER A 93 -5.53 14.44 -15.72
CA SER A 93 -5.20 14.83 -14.35
C SER A 93 -4.72 13.66 -13.49
N SER A 94 -5.59 12.67 -13.26
CA SER A 94 -5.39 11.56 -12.32
C SER A 94 -4.54 10.45 -12.90
N ASP A 95 -4.83 9.99 -14.12
CA ASP A 95 -4.11 8.83 -14.67
C ASP A 95 -2.64 9.17 -14.96
N THR A 96 -2.35 10.38 -15.46
CA THR A 96 -0.96 10.84 -15.66
C THR A 96 -0.17 10.88 -14.34
N LEU A 97 -0.81 11.26 -13.22
CA LEU A 97 -0.20 11.23 -11.89
C LEU A 97 0.06 9.80 -11.43
N ILE A 98 -0.91 8.89 -11.59
CA ILE A 98 -0.78 7.49 -11.19
C ILE A 98 0.36 6.83 -11.97
N VAL A 99 0.41 7.03 -13.29
CA VAL A 99 1.48 6.50 -14.15
C VAL A 99 2.84 7.08 -13.76
N GLY A 100 2.92 8.40 -13.55
CA GLY A 100 4.16 9.07 -13.14
C GLY A 100 4.70 8.56 -11.79
N LYS A 101 3.84 8.42 -10.78
CA LYS A 101 4.20 7.86 -9.48
C LYS A 101 4.61 6.39 -9.58
N SER A 102 3.94 5.62 -10.44
CA SER A 102 4.22 4.19 -10.62
C SER A 102 5.63 3.94 -11.16
N ILE A 103 6.07 4.74 -12.14
CA ILE A 103 7.39 4.57 -12.77
C ILE A 103 8.52 5.12 -11.90
N THR A 104 8.23 6.02 -10.97
CA THR A 104 9.25 6.69 -10.14
C THR A 104 9.28 6.17 -8.72
N GLN A 105 8.28 6.52 -7.92
CA GLN A 105 8.21 6.21 -6.49
C GLN A 105 8.00 4.71 -6.27
N ASN A 106 6.97 4.12 -6.90
CA ASN A 106 6.63 2.72 -6.66
C ASN A 106 7.74 1.78 -7.14
N LEU A 107 8.40 2.10 -8.26
CA LEU A 107 9.54 1.32 -8.75
C LEU A 107 10.71 1.38 -7.77
N SER A 108 11.07 2.58 -7.28
CA SER A 108 12.11 2.75 -6.27
C SER A 108 11.79 1.99 -4.99
N ASP A 109 10.55 2.07 -4.51
CA ASP A 109 10.13 1.38 -3.29
C ASP A 109 10.09 -0.14 -3.47
N GLY A 110 9.70 -0.61 -4.65
CA GLY A 110 9.76 -2.03 -5.03
C GLY A 110 11.20 -2.55 -5.04
N LEU A 111 12.12 -1.83 -5.69
CA LEU A 111 13.55 -2.18 -5.71
C LEU A 111 14.14 -2.19 -4.30
N ARG A 112 13.86 -1.16 -3.50
CA ARG A 112 14.27 -1.12 -2.09
C ARG A 112 13.75 -2.33 -1.32
N SER A 113 12.49 -2.70 -1.53
CA SER A 113 11.87 -3.84 -0.86
C SER A 113 12.51 -5.17 -1.28
N ILE A 114 12.83 -5.35 -2.56
CA ILE A 114 13.54 -6.54 -3.05
C ILE A 114 14.94 -6.64 -2.44
N VAL A 115 15.69 -5.54 -2.45
CA VAL A 115 17.03 -5.50 -1.84
C VAL A 115 16.94 -5.77 -0.33
N SER A 116 15.99 -5.15 0.36
CA SER A 116 15.81 -5.33 1.81
C SER A 116 15.37 -6.75 2.15
N CYS A 117 14.51 -7.34 1.33
CA CYS A 117 14.05 -8.72 1.48
C CYS A 117 15.21 -9.70 1.28
N THR A 118 15.97 -9.57 0.19
CA THR A 118 17.11 -10.43 -0.13
C THR A 118 18.21 -10.32 0.93
N ALA A 119 18.54 -9.08 1.33
CA ALA A 119 19.49 -8.84 2.40
C ALA A 119 18.99 -9.39 3.74
N GLY A 120 17.71 -9.17 4.06
CA GLY A 120 17.03 -9.69 5.24
C GLY A 120 17.16 -11.21 5.37
N PHE A 121 16.68 -11.94 4.38
CA PHE A 121 16.77 -13.41 4.35
C PHE A 121 18.23 -13.90 4.36
N GLY A 122 19.13 -13.23 3.63
CA GLY A 122 20.55 -13.56 3.65
C GLY A 122 21.19 -13.43 5.03
N ALA A 123 20.89 -12.35 5.76
CA ALA A 123 21.39 -12.17 7.12
C ALA A 123 20.77 -13.15 8.12
N MET A 124 19.47 -13.45 7.99
CA MET A 124 18.84 -14.46 8.84
C MET A 124 19.52 -15.82 8.67
N ALA A 125 19.73 -16.24 7.42
CA ALA A 125 20.45 -17.48 7.12
C ALA A 125 21.90 -17.45 7.64
N TYR A 126 22.58 -16.31 7.54
CA TYR A 126 23.94 -16.15 8.08
C TYR A 126 24.01 -16.26 9.60
N VAL A 127 23.04 -15.67 10.33
CA VAL A 127 23.02 -15.72 11.80
C VAL A 127 22.65 -17.11 12.30
N SER A 128 21.60 -17.72 11.76
CA SER A 128 21.20 -19.08 12.11
C SER A 128 20.33 -19.70 11.02
N LEU A 129 20.91 -20.67 10.30
CA LEU A 129 20.19 -21.50 9.33
C LEU A 129 19.04 -22.28 9.98
N LYS A 130 19.21 -22.76 11.22
CA LYS A 130 18.19 -23.53 11.94
C LYS A 130 16.96 -22.66 12.25
N LEU A 131 17.13 -21.50 12.88
CA LEU A 131 16.00 -20.59 13.17
C LEU A 131 15.33 -20.09 11.90
N SER A 132 16.13 -19.75 10.88
CA SER A 132 15.63 -19.28 9.60
C SER A 132 14.79 -20.33 8.87
N SER A 133 15.20 -21.60 8.91
CA SER A 133 14.43 -22.70 8.30
C SER A 133 13.07 -22.93 8.97
N VAL A 134 12.98 -22.77 10.30
CA VAL A 134 11.72 -22.88 11.04
C VAL A 134 10.76 -21.75 10.63
N LEU A 135 11.27 -20.52 10.57
CA LEU A 135 10.50 -19.37 10.07
C LEU A 135 10.09 -19.52 8.61
N ALA A 136 10.97 -20.05 7.76
CA ALA A 136 10.70 -20.29 6.35
C ALA A 136 9.60 -21.34 6.14
N LEU A 137 9.47 -22.35 7.01
CA LEU A 137 8.39 -23.34 6.96
C LEU A 137 7.02 -22.77 7.34
N LEU A 138 6.98 -21.74 8.18
CA LEU A 138 5.74 -21.07 8.59
C LEU A 138 5.23 -20.07 7.54
N LEU A 139 6.09 -19.61 6.63
CA LEU A 139 5.75 -18.59 5.64
C LEU A 139 4.74 -19.07 4.56
N PRO A 140 4.86 -20.28 3.95
CA PRO A 140 3.93 -20.74 2.92
C PRO A 140 2.47 -20.86 3.38
N PRO A 141 2.15 -21.45 4.55
CA PRO A 141 0.77 -21.48 5.06
C PRO A 141 0.14 -20.09 5.19
N ILE A 142 0.90 -19.11 5.73
CA ILE A 142 0.46 -17.72 5.85
C ILE A 142 0.23 -17.11 4.46
N GLY A 143 1.15 -17.35 3.52
CA GLY A 143 1.03 -16.89 2.14
C GLY A 143 -0.21 -17.42 1.42
N VAL A 144 -0.53 -18.72 1.60
CA VAL A 144 -1.73 -19.35 1.04
C VAL A 144 -3.00 -18.74 1.64
N ALA A 145 -3.07 -18.59 2.97
CA ALA A 145 -4.19 -17.94 3.64
C ALA A 145 -4.39 -16.50 3.15
N ALA A 146 -3.30 -15.73 3.03
CA ALA A 146 -3.32 -14.36 2.51
C ALA A 146 -3.80 -14.29 1.05
N PHE A 147 -3.42 -15.27 0.21
CA PHE A 147 -3.89 -15.35 -1.18
C PHE A 147 -5.41 -15.54 -1.27
N PHE A 148 -5.97 -16.50 -0.53
CA PHE A 148 -7.42 -16.74 -0.50
C PHE A 148 -8.19 -15.55 0.09
N TYR A 149 -7.67 -14.96 1.16
CA TYR A 149 -8.19 -13.74 1.76
C TYR A 149 -8.24 -12.60 0.72
N GLY A 150 -7.11 -12.30 0.08
CA GLY A 150 -6.99 -11.24 -0.93
C GLY A 150 -7.94 -11.44 -2.11
N ARG A 151 -8.08 -12.68 -2.61
CA ARG A 151 -9.03 -13.01 -3.69
C ARG A 151 -10.48 -12.77 -3.26
N THR A 152 -10.83 -13.13 -2.03
CA THR A 152 -12.17 -12.99 -1.49
C THR A 152 -12.55 -11.53 -1.28
N ILE A 153 -11.65 -10.75 -0.65
CA ILE A 153 -11.82 -9.31 -0.46
C ILE A 153 -11.93 -8.60 -1.82
N ARG A 154 -11.05 -8.90 -2.78
CA ARG A 154 -11.12 -8.31 -4.12
C ARG A 154 -12.47 -8.57 -4.82
N ASN A 155 -13.11 -9.71 -4.57
CA ASN A 155 -14.43 -10.01 -5.10
C ASN A 155 -15.54 -9.23 -4.38
N LEU A 156 -15.45 -9.10 -3.05
CA LEU A 156 -16.39 -8.32 -2.24
C LEU A 156 -16.30 -6.82 -2.58
N SER A 157 -15.10 -6.25 -2.62
CA SER A 157 -14.90 -4.84 -2.97
C SER A 157 -15.45 -4.53 -4.37
N ARG A 158 -15.29 -5.43 -5.35
CA ARG A 158 -15.93 -5.28 -6.68
C ARG A 158 -17.45 -5.25 -6.62
N LYS A 159 -18.07 -6.11 -5.79
CA LYS A 159 -19.53 -6.11 -5.59
C LYS A 159 -20.00 -4.85 -4.87
N ILE A 160 -19.27 -4.38 -3.87
CA ILE A 160 -19.55 -3.12 -3.15
C ILE A 160 -19.51 -1.95 -4.13
N GLN A 161 -18.43 -1.82 -4.91
CA GLN A 161 -18.28 -0.76 -5.91
C GLN A 161 -19.39 -0.79 -6.97
N LYS A 162 -19.79 -1.97 -7.45
CA LYS A 162 -20.93 -2.10 -8.38
C LYS A 162 -22.25 -1.63 -7.77
N ASN A 163 -22.51 -1.97 -6.51
CA ASN A 163 -23.71 -1.54 -5.80
C ASN A 163 -23.68 -0.05 -5.46
N LEU A 164 -22.51 0.52 -5.15
CA LEU A 164 -22.31 1.96 -4.99
C LEU A 164 -22.59 2.70 -6.30
N GLY A 165 -22.09 2.24 -7.44
CA GLY A 165 -22.42 2.83 -8.74
C GLY A 165 -23.92 2.82 -9.04
N THR A 166 -24.62 1.75 -8.64
CA THR A 166 -26.09 1.69 -8.75
C THR A 166 -26.77 2.68 -7.80
N LEU A 167 -26.28 2.81 -6.56
CA LEU A 167 -26.77 3.78 -5.58
C LEU A 167 -26.62 5.22 -6.09
N THR A 168 -25.45 5.56 -6.63
CA THR A 168 -25.17 6.87 -7.22
C THR A 168 -26.09 7.17 -8.39
N LYS A 169 -26.32 6.19 -9.28
CA LYS A 169 -27.26 6.35 -10.40
C LYS A 169 -28.69 6.64 -9.91
N ILE A 170 -29.17 5.93 -8.87
CA ILE A 170 -30.48 6.21 -8.26
C ILE A 170 -30.51 7.63 -7.71
N ALA A 171 -29.49 8.07 -6.99
CA ALA A 171 -29.43 9.42 -6.45
C ALA A 171 -29.44 10.48 -7.55
N GLU A 172 -28.63 10.32 -8.59
CA GLU A 172 -28.52 11.26 -9.71
C GLU A 172 -29.85 11.40 -10.45
N GLU A 173 -30.51 10.28 -10.78
CA GLU A 173 -31.79 10.26 -11.48
C GLU A 173 -32.89 10.94 -10.66
N ARG A 174 -32.94 10.70 -9.34
CA ARG A 174 -34.02 11.18 -8.47
C ARG A 174 -33.81 12.60 -7.97
N LEU A 175 -32.58 13.01 -7.71
CA LEU A 175 -32.26 14.40 -7.38
C LEU A 175 -32.36 15.30 -8.62
N GLY A 176 -31.93 14.81 -9.79
CA GLY A 176 -32.09 15.54 -11.05
C GLY A 176 -33.55 15.77 -11.44
N ASN A 177 -34.45 14.84 -11.09
CA ASN A 177 -35.89 14.92 -11.37
C ASN A 177 -36.74 15.08 -10.10
N VAL A 178 -36.23 15.76 -9.08
CA VAL A 178 -36.90 15.86 -7.77
C VAL A 178 -38.32 16.43 -7.87
N LYS A 179 -38.54 17.42 -8.75
CA LYS A 179 -39.85 18.03 -8.98
C LYS A 179 -40.87 17.02 -9.51
N THR A 180 -40.45 16.07 -10.33
CA THR A 180 -41.32 15.00 -10.84
C THR A 180 -41.72 14.07 -9.71
N SER A 181 -40.77 13.67 -8.85
CA SER A 181 -41.08 12.81 -7.69
C SER A 181 -42.06 13.49 -6.71
N GLN A 182 -41.91 14.80 -6.48
CA GLN A 182 -42.82 15.59 -5.64
C GLN A 182 -44.21 15.75 -6.26
N ALA A 183 -44.30 15.93 -7.58
CA ALA A 183 -45.57 16.03 -8.28
C ALA A 183 -46.42 14.74 -8.16
N PHE A 184 -45.78 13.58 -8.01
CA PHE A 184 -46.45 12.28 -7.79
C PHE A 184 -46.48 11.84 -6.31
N ALA A 185 -46.07 12.68 -5.36
CA ALA A 185 -45.97 12.35 -3.93
C ALA A 185 -45.20 11.04 -3.64
N ALA A 186 -44.14 10.78 -4.43
CA ALA A 186 -43.40 9.52 -4.43
C ALA A 186 -42.13 9.53 -3.53
N GLU A 187 -41.93 10.57 -2.71
CA GLU A 187 -40.69 10.79 -1.97
C GLU A 187 -40.35 9.64 -1.02
N VAL A 188 -41.34 9.14 -0.28
CA VAL A 188 -41.17 8.03 0.67
C VAL A 188 -40.74 6.75 -0.06
N SER A 189 -41.32 6.48 -1.24
CA SER A 189 -40.99 5.32 -2.06
C SER A 189 -39.56 5.39 -2.59
N GLU A 190 -39.14 6.55 -3.10
CA GLU A 190 -37.79 6.74 -3.62
C GLU A 190 -36.72 6.69 -2.52
N VAL A 191 -37.01 7.24 -1.34
CA VAL A 191 -36.17 7.08 -0.15
C VAL A 191 -36.08 5.60 0.25
N GLY A 192 -37.18 4.86 0.20
CA GLY A 192 -37.20 3.41 0.42
C GLY A 192 -36.30 2.64 -0.54
N ARG A 193 -36.36 2.97 -1.85
CA ARG A 193 -35.46 2.40 -2.88
C ARG A 193 -33.99 2.67 -2.59
N TYR A 194 -33.66 3.92 -2.24
CA TYR A 194 -32.30 4.29 -1.88
C TYR A 194 -31.82 3.50 -0.65
N ASN A 195 -32.63 3.46 0.41
CA ASN A 195 -32.31 2.74 1.64
C ASN A 195 -32.13 1.23 1.43
N ASN A 196 -32.94 0.61 0.57
CA ASN A 196 -32.79 -0.80 0.21
C ASN A 196 -31.44 -1.08 -0.48
N GLN A 197 -30.98 -0.15 -1.31
CA GLN A 197 -29.68 -0.27 -1.96
C GLN A 197 -28.51 -0.04 -0.96
N VAL A 198 -28.66 0.90 -0.03
CA VAL A 198 -27.71 1.09 1.08
C VAL A 198 -27.59 -0.17 1.95
N LYS A 199 -28.70 -0.83 2.28
CA LYS A 199 -28.70 -2.09 3.06
C LYS A 199 -27.88 -3.19 2.37
N LYS A 200 -28.01 -3.35 1.05
CA LYS A 200 -27.20 -4.33 0.29
C LYS A 200 -25.70 -4.04 0.36
N ILE A 201 -25.32 -2.76 0.28
CA ILE A 201 -23.92 -2.33 0.43
C ILE A 201 -23.42 -2.65 1.84
N PHE A 202 -24.24 -2.35 2.86
CA PHE A 202 -23.93 -2.64 4.26
C PHE A 202 -23.73 -4.15 4.50
N GLU A 203 -24.59 -5.02 3.96
CA GLU A 203 -24.43 -6.48 4.10
C GLU A 203 -23.13 -6.99 3.47
N LEU A 204 -22.75 -6.47 2.30
CA LEU A 204 -21.48 -6.79 1.66
C LEU A 204 -20.30 -6.30 2.50
N GLY A 205 -20.36 -5.07 3.01
CA GLY A 205 -19.34 -4.50 3.88
C GLY A 205 -19.21 -5.25 5.20
N ARG A 206 -20.33 -5.67 5.81
CA ARG A 206 -20.32 -6.52 7.02
C ARG A 206 -19.62 -7.85 6.75
N ARG A 207 -19.89 -8.50 5.61
CA ARG A 207 -19.22 -9.75 5.22
C ARG A 207 -17.73 -9.53 4.98
N GLU A 208 -17.34 -8.43 4.35
CA GLU A 208 -15.94 -8.02 4.20
C GLU A 208 -15.27 -7.87 5.56
N SER A 209 -15.87 -7.11 6.48
CA SER A 209 -15.33 -6.87 7.82
C SER A 209 -15.14 -8.16 8.63
N LEU A 210 -16.08 -9.11 8.56
CA LEU A 210 -15.94 -10.40 9.25
C LEU A 210 -14.76 -11.22 8.70
N ILE A 211 -14.58 -11.22 7.39
CA ILE A 211 -13.47 -11.93 6.74
C ILE A 211 -12.15 -11.25 7.10
N SER A 212 -12.07 -9.92 7.02
CA SER A 212 -10.90 -9.15 7.42
C SER A 212 -10.53 -9.34 8.89
N ALA A 213 -11.51 -9.27 9.79
CA ALA A 213 -11.30 -9.52 11.21
C ALA A 213 -10.74 -10.93 11.45
N SER A 214 -11.35 -11.96 10.85
CA SER A 214 -10.86 -13.34 10.98
C SER A 214 -9.42 -13.48 10.47
N PHE A 215 -9.09 -12.89 9.31
CA PHE A 215 -7.76 -12.97 8.74
C PHE A 215 -6.71 -12.25 9.60
N PHE A 216 -6.96 -11.02 10.03
CA PHE A 216 -6.01 -10.26 10.84
C PHE A 216 -5.83 -10.87 12.23
N SER A 217 -6.90 -11.35 12.87
CA SER A 217 -6.81 -12.04 14.16
C SER A 217 -6.05 -13.36 14.06
N SER A 218 -6.34 -14.20 13.06
CA SER A 218 -5.61 -15.45 12.85
C SER A 218 -4.14 -15.22 12.52
N THR A 219 -3.84 -14.24 11.65
CA THR A 219 -2.46 -13.90 11.28
C THR A 219 -1.69 -13.34 12.49
N GLY A 220 -2.32 -12.49 13.29
CA GLY A 220 -1.72 -11.96 14.53
C GLY A 220 -1.44 -13.06 15.54
N LEU A 221 -2.38 -14.00 15.73
CA LEU A 221 -2.18 -15.16 16.61
C LEU A 221 -1.04 -16.05 16.12
N MET A 222 -1.00 -16.35 14.81
CA MET A 222 0.10 -17.12 14.22
C MET A 222 1.47 -16.44 14.42
N GLY A 223 1.53 -15.11 14.27
CA GLY A 223 2.74 -14.33 14.55
C GLY A 223 3.19 -14.46 16.00
N ASN A 224 2.26 -14.33 16.96
CA ASN A 224 2.57 -14.48 18.38
C ASN A 224 3.00 -15.92 18.74
N MET A 225 2.33 -16.93 18.19
CA MET A 225 2.71 -18.33 18.39
C MET A 225 4.09 -18.64 17.83
N THR A 226 4.48 -17.99 16.74
CA THR A 226 5.83 -18.15 16.16
C THR A 226 6.91 -17.71 17.14
N ILE A 227 6.68 -16.62 17.87
CA ILE A 227 7.62 -16.13 18.90
C ILE A 227 7.75 -17.11 20.05
N LEU A 228 6.67 -17.81 20.44
CA LEU A 228 6.70 -18.80 21.52
C LEU A 228 7.44 -20.10 21.15
N ILE A 229 7.54 -20.41 19.85
CA ILE A 229 8.18 -21.62 19.33
C ILE A 229 9.70 -21.41 19.12
N LEU A 230 10.13 -20.16 18.94
CA LEU A 230 11.52 -19.76 18.70
C LEU A 230 12.30 -19.53 19.99
#